data_AF-A0A0M3QY61-F1
#
_entry.id   AF-A0A0M3QY61-F1
#
_cell.length_a   1.000
_cell.length_b   1.000
_cell.length_c   1.000
_cell.angle_alpha   90.00
_cell.angle_beta   90.00
_cell.angle_gamma   90.00
#
_symmetry.space_group_name_H-M   'P 1'
#
loop_
_entity.id
_entity.type
_entity.pdbx_description
1 polymer ?
#
loop_
_entity_poly.entity_id
_entity_poly.type
_entity_poly.pdbx_seq_one_letter_code
_entity_poly.pdbx_strand_id
1 'polypeptide(L)'
;MPIAGAFFIIYFLLIIISSYLVYYGIKISTRGWLLPWLFLMGLAILFQFCWSLWLIGGYYIYLEQTFSALLNFVWTAYNIYCWLVVFSQYQIFLEIQNPNIELLMP
;
A
#
# COMPACT_ATOMS: atom_id res chain seq x y z
N MET A 1 -14.95 12.93 18.94
CA MET A 1 -14.52 13.09 17.52
C MET A 1 -15.10 11.98 16.64
N PRO A 2 -16.43 11.91 16.43
CA PRO A 2 -17.06 10.82 15.68
C PRO A 2 -16.72 10.82 14.18
N ILE A 3 -16.47 12.01 13.60
CA ILE A 3 -16.16 12.19 12.17
C ILE A 3 -14.83 11.51 11.80
N ALA A 4 -13.80 11.65 12.64
CA ALA A 4 -12.49 11.03 12.41
C ALA A 4 -12.59 9.49 12.44
N GLY A 5 -13.39 8.93 13.35
CA GLY A 5 -13.63 7.49 13.40
C GLY A 5 -14.34 6.97 12.15
N ALA A 6 -15.36 7.68 11.67
CA ALA A 6 -16.07 7.32 10.44
C ALA A 6 -15.15 7.31 9.21
N PHE A 7 -14.24 8.28 9.12
CA PHE A 7 -13.24 8.33 8.05
C PHE A 7 -12.36 7.06 8.02
N PHE A 8 -11.84 6.63 9.17
CA PHE A 8 -11.04 5.40 9.25
C PHE A 8 -11.86 4.16 8.91
N ILE A 9 -13.12 4.06 9.35
CA ILE A 9 -13.99 2.92 9.01
C ILE A 9 -14.17 2.82 7.49
N ILE A 10 -14.53 3.93 6.83
CA ILE A 10 -14.70 3.97 5.37
C ILE A 10 -13.38 3.59 4.68
N TYR A 11 -12.26 4.13 5.14
CA TYR A 11 -10.94 3.83 4.60
C TYR A 11 -10.58 2.34 4.69
N PHE A 12 -10.80 1.71 5.85
CA PHE A 12 -10.54 0.28 6.02
C PHE A 12 -11.48 -0.59 5.18
N LEU A 13 -12.75 -0.19 5.02
CA LEU A 13 -13.67 -0.88 4.10
C LEU A 13 -13.18 -0.81 2.65
N LEU A 14 -12.68 0.35 2.20
CA LEU A 14 -12.07 0.50 0.88
C LEU A 14 -10.83 -0.39 0.72
N ILE A 15 -9.97 -0.50 1.74
CA ILE A 15 -8.82 -1.42 1.72
C ILE A 15 -9.27 -2.88 1.57
N ILE A 16 -10.31 -3.31 2.31
CA ILE A 16 -10.83 -4.69 2.22
C ILE A 16 -11.36 -4.96 0.82
N ILE A 17 -12.16 -4.06 0.26
CA ILE A 17 -12.69 -4.18 -1.10
C ILE A 17 -11.54 -4.22 -2.11
N SER A 18 -10.56 -3.32 -2.00
CA SER A 18 -9.41 -3.28 -2.90
C SER A 18 -8.53 -4.54 -2.81
N SER A 19 -8.46 -5.20 -1.65
CA SER A 19 -7.75 -6.47 -1.47
C SER A 19 -8.40 -7.59 -2.29
N TYR A 20 -9.75 -7.62 -2.35
CA TYR A 20 -10.47 -8.54 -3.23
C TYR A 20 -10.22 -8.24 -4.70
N LEU A 21 -10.12 -6.95 -5.08
CA LEU A 21 -9.81 -6.54 -6.45
C LEU A 21 -8.41 -6.99 -6.90
N VAL A 22 -7.41 -7.05 -5.99
CA VAL A 22 -6.10 -7.63 -6.31
C VAL A 22 -6.22 -9.09 -6.70
N TYR A 23 -6.93 -9.90 -5.90
CA TYR A 23 -7.17 -11.32 -6.22
C TYR A 23 -7.89 -11.48 -7.56
N TYR A 24 -8.96 -10.70 -7.76
CA TYR A 24 -9.72 -10.74 -9.02
C TYR A 24 -8.84 -10.33 -10.20
N GLY A 25 -8.08 -9.24 -10.08
CA GLY A 25 -7.18 -8.71 -11.09
C GLY A 25 -6.10 -9.69 -11.52
N ILE A 26 -5.55 -10.46 -10.58
CA ILE A 26 -4.60 -11.55 -10.88
C ILE A 26 -5.29 -12.65 -11.68
N LYS A 27 -6.50 -13.08 -11.26
CA LYS A 27 -7.25 -14.14 -11.95
C LYS A 27 -7.56 -13.81 -13.40
N ILE A 28 -7.90 -12.56 -13.71
CA ILE A 28 -8.20 -12.10 -15.07
C ILE A 28 -6.99 -11.46 -15.78
N SER A 29 -5.80 -11.52 -15.18
CA SER A 29 -4.55 -10.94 -15.71
C SER A 29 -4.69 -9.48 -16.18
N THR A 30 -5.48 -8.68 -15.45
CA THR A 30 -5.77 -7.29 -15.81
C THR A 30 -5.20 -6.33 -14.77
N ARG A 31 -4.14 -5.61 -15.16
CA ARG A 31 -3.34 -4.75 -14.25
C ARG A 31 -4.13 -3.66 -13.53
N GLY A 32 -5.19 -3.13 -14.15
CA GLY A 32 -5.95 -1.99 -13.61
C GLY A 32 -6.56 -2.25 -12.23
N TRP A 33 -6.90 -3.51 -11.93
CA TRP A 33 -7.53 -3.88 -10.66
C TRP A 33 -6.57 -3.91 -9.47
N LEU A 34 -5.26 -3.91 -9.71
CA LEU A 34 -4.24 -3.84 -8.66
C LEU A 34 -4.02 -2.38 -8.18
N LEU A 35 -4.37 -1.39 -9.02
CA LEU A 35 -4.13 0.03 -8.75
C LEU A 35 -4.84 0.58 -7.49
N PRO A 36 -6.14 0.28 -7.24
CA PRO A 36 -6.82 0.81 -6.06
C PRO A 36 -6.13 0.41 -4.76
N TRP A 37 -5.69 -0.84 -4.67
CA TRP A 37 -4.98 -1.33 -3.49
C TRP A 37 -3.59 -0.72 -3.35
N LEU A 38 -2.83 -0.60 -4.45
CA LEU A 38 -1.52 0.04 -4.45
C LEU A 38 -1.59 1.51 -3.99
N PHE A 39 -2.60 2.26 -4.45
CA PHE A 39 -2.78 3.65 -4.05
C PHE A 39 -3.15 3.78 -2.57
N LEU A 40 -4.16 3.03 -2.12
CA LEU A 40 -4.61 3.07 -0.72
C LEU A 40 -3.51 2.61 0.23
N MET A 41 -2.88 1.46 -0.03
CA MET A 41 -1.77 0.99 0.83
C MET A 41 -0.58 1.92 0.81
N GLY A 42 -0.25 2.53 -0.34
CA GLY A 42 0.80 3.56 -0.41
C GLY A 42 0.50 4.76 0.48
N LEU A 43 -0.76 5.23 0.49
CA LEU A 43 -1.20 6.32 1.38
C LEU A 43 -1.13 5.89 2.86
N ALA A 44 -1.55 4.67 3.20
CA ALA A 44 -1.42 4.14 4.57
C ALA A 44 0.04 4.10 5.04
N ILE A 45 0.95 3.60 4.18
CA ILE A 45 2.38 3.52 4.48
C ILE A 45 2.96 4.93 4.73
N LEU A 46 2.67 5.89 3.86
CA LEU A 46 3.13 7.28 4.04
C LEU A 46 2.59 7.90 5.33
N PHE A 47 1.31 7.70 5.62
CA PHE A 47 0.70 8.18 6.85
C PHE A 47 1.36 7.54 8.08
N GLN A 48 1.52 6.22 8.12
CA GLN A 48 2.17 5.52 9.23
C GLN A 48 3.62 5.97 9.42
N PHE A 49 4.36 6.17 8.34
CA PHE A 49 5.73 6.64 8.39
C PHE A 49 5.83 8.05 9.00
N CYS A 50 5.03 9.00 8.51
CA CYS A 50 4.96 10.35 9.06
C CYS A 50 4.49 10.34 10.52
N TRP A 51 3.53 9.48 10.87
CA TRP A 51 3.03 9.32 12.23
C TRP A 51 4.11 8.81 13.18
N SER A 52 4.91 7.82 12.77
CA SER A 52 6.05 7.33 13.56
C SER A 52 7.10 8.41 13.78
N LEU A 53 7.42 9.20 12.75
CA LEU A 53 8.36 10.32 12.88
C LEU A 53 7.83 11.40 13.82
N TRP A 54 6.54 11.71 13.74
CA TRP A 54 5.90 12.67 14.64
C TRP A 54 5.89 12.18 16.09
N LEU A 55 5.62 10.89 16.33
CA LEU A 55 5.66 10.28 17.67
C LEU A 55 7.05 10.40 18.31
N ILE A 56 8.11 10.09 17.56
CA ILE A 56 9.47 10.26 18.08
C ILE A 56 9.79 11.74 18.29
N GLY A 57 9.54 12.60 17.30
CA GLY A 57 9.86 14.02 17.38
C GLY A 57 9.17 14.73 18.54
N GLY A 58 7.90 14.43 18.80
CA GLY A 58 7.12 15.06 19.87
C GLY A 58 7.27 14.42 21.25
N TYR A 59 7.55 13.11 21.30
CA TYR A 59 7.41 12.32 22.53
C TYR A 59 8.62 11.43 22.85
N TYR A 60 9.80 11.69 22.29
CA TYR A 60 11.01 10.87 22.52
C TYR A 60 11.40 10.68 24.00
N ILE A 61 10.99 11.60 24.88
CA ILE A 61 11.27 11.53 26.32
C ILE A 61 10.56 10.33 26.96
N TYR A 62 9.42 9.91 26.39
CA TYR A 62 8.63 8.79 26.89
C TYR A 62 9.05 7.48 26.21
N LEU A 63 9.59 6.54 27.00
CA LEU A 63 10.03 5.24 26.49
C LEU A 63 8.88 4.44 25.83
N GLU A 64 7.67 4.54 26.36
CA GLU A 64 6.49 3.89 25.78
C GLU A 64 6.17 4.40 24.36
N GLN A 65 6.36 5.69 24.12
CA GLN A 65 6.08 6.31 22.82
C GLN A 65 7.16 5.97 21.79
N THR A 66 8.43 5.92 22.21
CA THR A 66 9.53 5.47 21.36
C THR A 66 9.40 3.99 20.99
N PHE A 67 8.99 3.12 21.94
CA PHE A 67 8.71 1.73 21.66
C PHE A 67 7.51 1.54 20.71
N SER A 68 6.43 2.32 20.91
CA SER A 68 5.27 2.29 20.01
C SER A 68 5.64 2.72 18.59
N ALA A 69 6.49 3.74 18.44
CA ALA A 69 7.01 4.17 17.15
C ALA A 69 7.89 3.09 16.48
N LEU A 70 8.74 2.40 17.25
CA LEU A 70 9.55 1.27 16.75
C LEU A 70 8.65 0.16 16.19
N LEU A 71 7.62 -0.26 16.95
CA LEU A 71 6.67 -1.27 16.49
C LEU A 71 5.94 -0.83 15.22
N ASN A 72 5.52 0.43 15.15
CA ASN A 72 4.88 0.96 13.95
C ASN A 72 5.84 1.00 12.75
N PHE A 73 7.14 1.29 12.94
CA PHE A 73 8.13 1.18 11.86
C PHE A 73 8.30 -0.25 11.34
N VAL A 74 8.35 -1.25 12.22
CA VAL A 74 8.40 -2.66 11.81
C VAL A 74 7.15 -3.04 11.02
N TRP A 75 5.98 -2.58 11.47
CA TRP A 75 4.72 -2.77 10.75
C TRP A 75 4.73 -2.08 9.39
N THR A 76 5.20 -0.83 9.30
CA THR A 76 5.33 -0.11 8.03
C THR A 76 6.29 -0.83 7.07
N ALA A 77 7.42 -1.35 7.55
CA ALA A 77 8.36 -2.13 6.74
C ALA A 77 7.71 -3.40 6.16
N TYR A 78 6.91 -4.12 6.96
CA TYR A 78 6.12 -5.25 6.47
C TYR A 78 5.13 -4.84 5.37
N ASN A 79 4.41 -3.73 5.57
CA ASN A 79 3.47 -3.24 4.56
C ASN A 79 4.17 -2.77 3.28
N ILE A 80 5.36 -2.17 3.36
CA ILE A 80 6.19 -1.84 2.20
C ILE A 80 6.55 -3.10 1.43
N TYR A 81 6.95 -4.18 2.11
CA TYR A 81 7.22 -5.45 1.44
C TYR A 81 5.99 -5.98 0.69
N CYS A 82 4.83 -6.03 1.34
CA CYS A 82 3.57 -6.43 0.67
C CYS A 82 3.23 -5.53 -0.52
N TRP A 83 3.47 -4.22 -0.39
CA TRP A 83 3.26 -3.25 -1.46
C TRP A 83 4.15 -3.54 -2.66
N LEU A 84 5.44 -3.80 -2.42
CA LEU A 84 6.41 -4.16 -3.46
C LEU A 84 6.04 -5.46 -4.19
N VAL A 85 5.50 -6.46 -3.48
CA VAL A 85 5.03 -7.71 -4.09
C VAL A 85 3.91 -7.45 -5.10
N VAL A 86 2.89 -6.69 -4.71
CA VAL A 86 1.78 -6.35 -5.62
C VAL A 86 2.24 -5.45 -6.76
N PHE A 87 3.16 -4.52 -6.48
CA PHE A 87 3.75 -3.64 -7.49
C PHE A 87 4.57 -4.45 -8.51
N SER A 88 5.34 -5.43 -8.06
CA SER A 88 6.07 -6.35 -8.95
C SER A 88 5.11 -7.08 -9.89
N GLN A 89 4.00 -7.60 -9.37
CA GLN A 89 2.98 -8.26 -10.20
C GLN A 89 2.35 -7.29 -11.21
N TYR A 90 2.13 -6.04 -10.81
CA TYR A 90 1.65 -5.00 -11.70
C TYR A 90 2.62 -4.73 -12.87
N GLN A 91 3.93 -4.67 -12.61
CA GLN A 91 4.95 -4.50 -13.65
C GLN A 91 4.99 -5.68 -14.63
N ILE A 92 4.90 -6.91 -14.13
CA ILE A 92 4.83 -8.12 -14.98
C ILE A 92 3.64 -8.03 -15.94
N PHE A 93 2.45 -7.67 -15.44
CA PHE A 93 1.29 -7.50 -16.31
C PHE A 93 1.46 -6.35 -17.30
N LEU A 94 2.16 -5.28 -16.93
CA LEU A 94 2.46 -4.19 -17.85
C LEU A 94 3.33 -4.67 -19.01
N GLU A 95 4.34 -5.49 -18.75
CA GLU A 95 5.23 -6.04 -19.77
C GLU A 95 4.50 -7.02 -20.69
N ILE A 96 3.71 -7.95 -20.13
CA ILE A 96 2.93 -8.94 -20.90
C ILE A 96 1.88 -8.27 -21.79
N GLN A 97 1.24 -7.20 -21.30
CA GLN A 97 0.19 -6.49 -22.03
C GLN A 97 0.75 -5.44 -22.99
N ASN A 98 2.04 -5.12 -22.92
CA ASN A 98 2.64 -4.18 -23.86
C ASN A 98 2.71 -4.88 -25.23
N PRO A 99 2.11 -4.32 -26.30
CA PRO A 99 2.30 -4.90 -27.61
C PRO A 99 3.80 -4.88 -27.91
N ASN A 100 4.37 -6.06 -28.13
CA ASN A 100 5.70 -6.18 -28.68
C ASN A 100 5.64 -5.55 -30.07
N ILE A 101 6.02 -4.28 -30.19
CA ILE A 101 6.31 -3.65 -31.49
C ILE A 101 7.70 -4.17 -31.88
N GLU A 102 7.79 -5.48 -32.10
CA GLU A 102 8.87 -6.04 -32.87
C GLU A 102 8.63 -5.57 -34.31
N LEU A 103 9.54 -4.73 -34.81
CA LEU A 103 9.55 -4.27 -36.19
C LEU A 103 9.80 -5.52 -37.06
N LEU A 104 8.75 -6.29 -37.34
CA LEU A 104 8.80 -7.53 -38.12
C LEU A 104 8.87 -7.20 -39.62
N MET A 105 9.86 -6.40 -40.04
CA MET A 105 10.30 -6.21 -41.43
C MET A 105 11.68 -5.51 -41.43
N PRO A 106 12.61 -5.83 -42.36
CA PRO A 106 14.06 -5.73 -42.18
C PRO A 106 14.64 -4.31 -42.30
#